data_AF-A0A1G8MRJ0-F1
#
_entry.id   AF-A0A1G8MRJ0-F1
#
_cell.length_a   1.000
_cell.length_b   1.000
_cell.length_c   1.000
_cell.angle_alpha   90.00
_cell.angle_beta   90.00
_cell.angle_gamma   90.00
#
_symmetry.space_group_name_H-M   'P 1'
#
loop_
_entity.id
_entity.type
_entity.pdbx_description
1 polymer ?
#
loop_
_entity_poly.entity_id
_entity_poly.type
_entity_poly.pdbx_seq_one_letter_code
_entity_poly.pdbx_strand_id
1 'polypeptide(L)'
;MALEHRGFRVNVDVVPDELGVQWVCRALIERIDGDSQKGAPVGPELTIPRVKIDPLMAISSLEHRATAVIDEFCDQGHATA
;
A
#
# COMPACT_ATOMS: atom_id res chain seq x y z
N MET A 1 -0.33 8.69 -6.25
CA MET A 1 1.01 8.33 -6.77
C MET A 1 1.06 6.82 -6.89
N ALA A 2 1.74 6.30 -7.92
CA ALA A 2 1.86 4.87 -8.15
C ALA A 2 3.34 4.48 -8.06
N LEU A 3 3.69 3.58 -7.14
CA LEU A 3 5.02 3.02 -6.97
C LEU A 3 5.05 1.62 -7.59
N GLU A 4 6.11 1.25 -8.28
CA GLU A 4 6.28 -0.10 -8.82
C GLU A 4 7.38 -0.84 -8.06
N HIS A 5 7.09 -2.05 -7.57
CA HIS A 5 8.01 -2.85 -6.76
C HIS A 5 7.81 -4.35 -7.01
N ARG A 6 8.89 -5.08 -7.35
CA ARG A 6 8.89 -6.55 -7.57
C ARG A 6 7.78 -7.10 -8.50
N GLY A 7 7.39 -6.36 -9.54
CA GLY A 7 6.32 -6.78 -10.44
C GLY A 7 4.90 -6.46 -9.95
N PHE A 8 4.79 -5.67 -8.88
CA PHE A 8 3.54 -5.12 -8.37
C PHE A 8 3.53 -3.60 -8.52
N ARG A 9 2.34 -3.04 -8.73
CA ARG A 9 2.06 -1.60 -8.65
C ARG A 9 1.32 -1.33 -7.35
N VAL A 10 1.82 -0.36 -6.60
CA VAL A 10 1.23 0.16 -5.37
C VAL A 10 0.62 1.51 -5.68
N ASN A 11 -0.70 1.59 -5.60
CA ASN A 11 -1.44 2.84 -5.67
C ASN A 11 -1.80 3.27 -4.25
N VAL A 12 -1.33 4.45 -3.84
CA VAL A 12 -1.62 5.01 -2.51
C VAL A 12 -2.62 6.15 -2.62
N ASP A 13 -3.65 6.06 -1.80
CA ASP A 13 -4.72 7.05 -1.65
C ASP A 13 -4.76 7.53 -0.20
N VAL A 14 -4.79 8.85 -0.01
CA VAL A 14 -4.87 9.48 1.30
C VAL A 14 -5.93 10.55 1.23
N VAL A 15 -7.04 10.29 1.91
CA VAL A 15 -8.20 11.19 1.94
C VAL A 15 -8.56 11.53 3.38
N PRO A 16 -9.11 12.73 3.65
CA PRO A 16 -9.64 13.02 4.97
C PRO A 16 -10.88 12.16 5.25
N ASP A 17 -11.08 11.79 6.52
CA ASP A 17 -12.32 11.14 6.95
C ASP A 17 -13.53 12.10 6.90
N GLU A 18 -14.74 11.58 7.09
CA GLU A 18 -15.99 12.36 7.03
C GLU A 18 -16.03 13.53 8.03
N LEU A 19 -15.36 13.39 9.18
CA LEU A 19 -15.23 14.43 10.20
C LEU A 19 -14.03 15.35 9.96
N GLY A 20 -13.16 15.01 9.01
CA GLY A 20 -11.97 15.78 8.65
C GLY A 20 -10.88 15.80 9.73
N VAL A 21 -10.90 14.86 10.68
CA VAL A 21 -9.96 14.79 11.83
C VAL A 21 -8.88 13.73 11.63
N GLN A 22 -9.11 12.76 10.74
CA GLN A 22 -8.17 11.69 10.40
C GLN A 22 -7.87 11.67 8.89
N TRP A 23 -6.68 11.19 8.56
CA TRP A 23 -6.33 10.72 7.24
C TRP A 23 -6.69 9.24 7.14
N VAL A 24 -7.54 8.88 6.20
CA VAL A 24 -7.79 7.51 5.76
C VAL A 24 -6.79 7.21 4.65
N CYS A 25 -5.83 6.34 4.95
CA CYS A 25 -4.71 6.00 4.08
C CYS A 25 -4.89 4.57 3.58
N ARG A 26 -4.94 4.37 2.27
CA ARG A 26 -5.18 3.07 1.63
C ARG A 26 -4.14 2.81 0.57
N ALA A 27 -3.47 1.67 0.66
CA ALA A 27 -2.66 1.15 -0.42
C ALA A 27 -3.46 0.10 -1.17
N LEU A 28 -3.48 0.18 -2.48
CA LEU A 28 -3.93 -0.86 -3.38
C LEU A 28 -2.70 -1.46 -4.05
N ILE A 29 -2.51 -2.77 -3.89
CA ILE A 29 -1.40 -3.50 -4.50
C ILE A 29 -1.98 -4.34 -5.63
N GLU A 30 -1.54 -4.05 -6.85
CA GLU A 30 -1.96 -4.71 -8.07
C GLU A 30 -0.78 -5.43 -8.68
N ARG A 31 -0.97 -6.66 -9.14
CA ARG A 31 0.07 -7.38 -9.87
C ARG A 31 0.16 -6.84 -11.30
N ILE A 32 1.36 -6.51 -11.75
CA ILE A 32 1.63 -6.00 -13.10
C ILE A 32 2.58 -6.90 -13.91
N ASP A 33 3.08 -7.98 -13.32
CA ASP A 33 3.98 -8.94 -13.99
C ASP A 33 3.29 -9.89 -15.00
N GLY A 34 1.95 -9.88 -15.05
CA GLY A 34 1.16 -10.68 -15.98
C GLY A 34 0.75 -12.07 -15.48
N ASP A 35 1.21 -12.49 -14.28
CA ASP A 35 0.82 -13.75 -13.66
C ASP A 35 -0.44 -13.60 -12.79
N SER A 36 -1.59 -13.40 -13.43
CA SER A 36 -2.89 -13.20 -12.75
C SER A 36 -3.34 -14.40 -11.91
N GLN A 37 -2.67 -15.56 -12.02
CA GLN A 37 -2.97 -16.75 -11.21
C GLN A 37 -2.36 -16.68 -9.82
N LYS A 38 -1.26 -15.93 -9.66
CA LYS A 38 -0.69 -15.62 -8.36
C LYS A 38 -1.38 -14.38 -7.82
N GLY A 39 -2.05 -14.51 -6.68
CA GLY A 39 -2.73 -13.38 -6.04
C GLY A 39 -1.79 -12.20 -5.76
N ALA A 40 -2.38 -11.04 -5.47
CA ALA A 40 -1.67 -9.89 -4.91
C ALA A 40 -1.92 -9.84 -3.39
N PRO A 41 -0.95 -9.38 -2.58
CA PRO A 41 -1.19 -9.18 -1.17
C PRO A 41 -2.22 -8.06 -0.95
N VAL A 42 -2.97 -8.16 0.14
CA VAL A 42 -3.90 -7.10 0.55
C VAL A 42 -3.09 -5.87 0.93
N GLY A 43 -3.37 -4.74 0.27
CA GLY A 43 -2.68 -3.50 0.56
C GLY A 43 -3.04 -2.96 1.95
N PRO A 44 -2.06 -2.40 2.70
CA PRO A 44 -2.30 -1.89 4.04
C PRO A 44 -3.31 -0.73 4.05
N GLU A 45 -4.19 -0.73 5.05
CA GLU A 45 -5.07 0.39 5.37
C GLU A 45 -4.73 0.93 6.77
N LEU A 46 -4.70 2.25 6.91
CA LEU A 46 -4.39 2.94 8.16
C LEU A 46 -5.26 4.18 8.29
N THR A 47 -5.69 4.46 9.52
CA THR A 47 -6.27 5.75 9.89
C THR A 47 -5.31 6.48 10.82
N ILE A 48 -4.88 7.69 10.42
CA ILE A 48 -3.92 8.48 11.19
C ILE A 48 -4.53 9.84 11.52
N PRO A 49 -4.52 10.28 12.80
CA PRO A 49 -4.97 11.61 13.15
C PRO A 49 -4.18 12.69 12.40
N ARG A 50 -4.87 13.66 11.78
CA ARG A 50 -4.23 14.73 10.98
C ARG A 50 -3.29 15.61 11.80
N VAL A 51 -3.55 15.72 13.10
CA VAL A 51 -2.70 16.48 14.04
C VAL A 51 -1.34 15.83 14.27
N LYS A 52 -1.16 14.56 13.92
CA LYS A 52 0.07 13.80 14.16
C LYS A 52 0.99 13.71 12.93
N ILE A 53 0.45 13.86 11.72
CA ILE A 53 1.19 13.63 10.49
C ILE A 53 0.63 14.44 9.32
N ASP A 54 1.54 14.99 8.52
CA ASP A 54 1.21 15.60 7.23
C ASP A 54 0.88 14.54 6.18
N PRO A 55 0.03 14.86 5.18
CA PRO A 55 -0.43 13.90 4.19
C PRO A 55 0.71 13.29 3.36
N LEU A 56 1.77 14.05 3.08
CA LEU A 56 2.96 13.53 2.37
C LEU A 56 3.72 12.49 3.19
N MET A 57 3.84 12.69 4.51
CA MET A 57 4.45 11.69 5.38
C MET A 57 3.57 10.45 5.53
N ALA A 58 2.24 10.62 5.54
CA ALA A 58 1.30 9.50 5.54
C ALA A 58 1.42 8.66 4.26
N ILE A 59 1.52 9.31 3.09
CA ILE A 59 1.79 8.66 1.80
C ILE A 59 3.10 7.88 1.85
N SER A 60 4.21 8.53 2.24
CA SER A 60 5.52 7.89 2.28
C SER A 60 5.58 6.70 3.26
N SER A 61 4.92 6.81 4.41
CA SER A 61 4.83 5.71 5.39
C SER A 61 4.02 4.53 4.83
N LEU A 62 2.95 4.82 4.10
CA LEU A 62 2.09 3.82 3.48
C LEU A 62 2.79 3.11 2.32
N GLU A 63 3.54 3.84 1.48
CA GLU A 63 4.37 3.27 0.41
C GLU A 63 5.42 2.31 0.97
N HIS A 64 6.15 2.71 2.02
CA HIS A 64 7.15 1.87 2.66
C HIS A 64 6.52 0.59 3.25
N ARG A 65 5.36 0.72 3.88
CA ARG A 65 4.63 -0.43 4.44
C ARG A 65 4.11 -1.36 3.35
N ALA A 66 3.63 -0.82 2.24
CA ALA A 66 3.19 -1.61 1.09
C ALA A 66 4.36 -2.39 0.47
N THR A 67 5.55 -1.78 0.34
CA THR A 67 6.74 -2.50 -0.14
C THR A 67 7.13 -3.64 0.80
N ALA A 68 7.07 -3.43 2.12
CA ALA A 68 7.36 -4.48 3.09
C ALA A 68 6.37 -5.65 2.99
N VAL A 69 5.08 -5.37 2.79
CA VAL A 69 4.05 -6.40 2.57
C VAL A 69 4.33 -7.20 1.28
N ILE A 70 4.77 -6.54 0.21
CA ILE A 70 5.14 -7.22 -1.05
C ILE A 70 6.38 -8.10 -0.84
N ASP A 71 7.39 -7.60 -0.13
CA ASP A 71 8.59 -8.38 0.19
C ASP A 71 8.24 -9.61 1.02
N GLU A 72 7.42 -9.46 2.08
CA GLU A 72 6.97 -10.57 2.91
C GLU A 72 6.15 -11.59 2.11
N PHE A 73 5.24 -11.13 1.26
CA PHE A 73 4.46 -12.00 0.37
C PHE A 73 5.34 -12.80 -0.60
N CYS A 74 6.40 -12.17 -1.12
CA CYS A 74 7.37 -12.86 -1.97
C CYS A 74 8.22 -13.86 -1.19
N ASP A 75 8.65 -13.49 0.02
CA ASP A 75 9.49 -14.33 0.89
C ASP A 75 8.74 -15.57 1.40
N GLN A 76 7.44 -15.43 1.68
CA GLN A 76 6.55 -16.54 2.04
C GLN A 76 6.27 -17.50 0.86
N GLY A 77 6.87 -17.30 -0.31
CA GLY A 77 6.76 -18.19 -1.47
C GLY A 77 5.46 -18.05 -2.27
N HIS A 78 4.57 -17.12 -1.89
CA HIS A 78 3.33 -16.87 -2.64
C HIS A 78 3.57 -16.20 -4.00
N ALA A 79 4.79 -15.70 -4.25
CA ALA A 79 5.23 -15.20 -5.55
C ALA A 79 5.90 -16.28 -6.45
N THR A 80 6.22 -17.47 -5.90
CA THR A 80 6.98 -18.51 -6.62
C THR A 80 6.31 -19.87 -6.56
N ALA A 81 5.48 -20.14 -7.57
CA ALA A 81 5.45 -21.38 -8.32
C ALA A 81 4.96 -21.02 -9.74
#